data_AF-A0A7S3USI5-F1
#
_entry.id   AF-A0A7S3USI5-F1
#
_cell.length_a   1.000
_cell.length_b   1.000
_cell.length_c   1.000
_cell.angle_alpha   90.00
_cell.angle_beta   90.00
_cell.angle_gamma   90.00
#
_symmetry.space_group_name_H-M   'P 1'
#
loop_
_entity.id
_entity.type
_entity.pdbx_description
1 polymer ?
#
loop_
_entity_poly.entity_id
_entity_poly.type
_entity_poly.pdbx_seq_one_letter_code
_entity_poly.pdbx_strand_id
1 'polypeptide(L)'
;EALEAKSLAEVRAVVQQVVAFERDPAGFRPDPLKEQRLRQAAKRKREEEGKRKRYEARVVRKAKREGRPEDYYLNLGAEVPSVEKVKELKDMVDKDAAFDIWKKDHSQHCYNFHFAEGGCQRDRACAFLHADQAMESVAYG
;
A
#
# COMPACT_ATOMS: atom_id res chain seq x y z
N GLU A 1 -18.04 -9.02 7.14
CA GLU A 1 -18.28 -9.87 8.34
C GLU A 1 -18.34 -11.35 8.02
N ALA A 2 -19.38 -11.93 7.41
CA ALA A 2 -19.39 -13.39 7.13
C ALA A 2 -18.27 -13.83 6.16
N LEU A 3 -17.94 -13.02 5.15
CA LEU A 3 -16.86 -13.28 4.19
C LEU A 3 -15.44 -13.06 4.76
N GLU A 4 -15.35 -12.47 5.95
CA GLU A 4 -14.07 -12.20 6.64
C GLU A 4 -13.87 -13.08 7.88
N ALA A 5 -14.83 -13.97 8.15
CA ALA A 5 -14.80 -14.88 9.27
C ALA A 5 -13.64 -15.88 9.10
N LYS A 6 -12.84 -16.03 10.15
CA LYS A 6 -11.68 -16.93 10.18
C LYS A 6 -12.01 -18.29 10.76
N SER A 7 -13.23 -18.48 11.27
CA SER A 7 -13.67 -19.74 11.86
C SER A 7 -15.15 -20.03 11.60
N LEU A 8 -15.50 -21.32 11.62
CA LEU A 8 -16.90 -21.78 11.52
C LEU A 8 -17.77 -21.25 12.67
N ALA A 9 -17.18 -21.02 13.84
CA ALA A 9 -17.89 -20.46 15.00
C ALA A 9 -18.33 -19.01 14.73
N GLU A 10 -17.45 -18.19 14.14
CA GLU A 10 -17.77 -16.81 13.74
C GLU A 10 -18.87 -16.76 12.69
N VAL A 11 -18.80 -17.65 11.69
CA VAL A 11 -19.86 -17.75 10.66
C VAL A 11 -21.21 -18.08 11.28
N ARG A 12 -21.26 -19.06 12.20
CA ARG A 12 -22.50 -19.44 12.90
C ARG A 12 -23.07 -18.29 13.73
N ALA A 13 -22.22 -17.53 14.41
CA ALA A 13 -22.64 -16.38 15.19
C ALA A 13 -23.28 -15.30 14.31
N VAL A 14 -22.70 -15.00 13.14
CA VAL A 14 -23.27 -14.04 12.18
C VAL A 14 -24.63 -14.53 11.65
N VAL A 15 -24.74 -15.81 11.28
CA VAL A 15 -26.02 -16.39 10.80
C VAL A 15 -27.09 -16.31 11.89
N GLN A 16 -26.75 -16.59 13.15
CA GLN A 16 -27.69 -16.46 14.27
C GLN A 16 -28.17 -15.01 14.47
N GLN A 17 -27.29 -14.02 14.29
CA GLN A 17 -27.67 -12.61 14.33
C GLN A 17 -28.65 -12.24 13.20
N VAL A 18 -28.43 -12.75 11.98
CA VAL A 18 -29.34 -12.53 10.85
C VAL A 18 -30.72 -13.14 11.13
N VAL A 19 -30.77 -14.38 11.59
CA VAL A 19 -32.02 -15.07 11.94
C VAL A 19 -32.76 -14.34 13.09
N ALA A 20 -32.02 -13.82 14.07
CA ALA A 20 -32.61 -13.04 15.15
C ALA A 20 -33.20 -11.71 14.65
N PHE A 21 -32.50 -11.02 13.74
CA PHE A 21 -32.98 -9.80 13.11
C PHE A 21 -34.23 -10.03 12.26
N GLU A 22 -34.29 -11.12 11.49
CA GLU A 22 -35.46 -11.46 10.67
C GLU A 22 -36.71 -11.74 11.51
N ARG A 23 -36.54 -12.34 12.69
CA ARG A 23 -37.64 -12.66 13.61
C ARG A 23 -38.18 -11.44 14.35
N ASP A 24 -37.32 -10.51 14.75
CA ASP A 24 -37.71 -9.26 15.42
C ASP A 24 -36.82 -8.09 14.97
N PRO A 25 -37.19 -7.42 13.87
CA PRO A 25 -36.48 -6.25 13.39
C PRO A 25 -36.53 -5.05 14.35
N ALA A 26 -37.57 -4.97 15.19
CA ALA A 26 -37.79 -3.83 16.09
C ALA A 26 -36.86 -3.85 17.31
N GLY A 27 -36.37 -5.04 17.70
CA GLY A 27 -35.37 -5.22 18.76
C GLY A 27 -33.95 -4.80 18.37
N PHE A 28 -33.68 -4.56 17.09
CA PHE A 28 -32.34 -4.19 16.63
C PHE A 28 -31.96 -2.77 17.08
N ARG A 29 -30.87 -2.68 17.85
CA ARG A 29 -30.27 -1.41 18.25
C ARG A 29 -28.91 -1.26 17.57
N PRO A 30 -28.73 -0.22 16.73
CA PRO A 30 -27.42 0.11 16.20
C PRO A 30 -26.42 0.30 17.35
N ASP A 31 -25.24 -0.29 17.21
CA ASP A 31 -24.15 -0.05 18.14
C ASP A 31 -23.56 1.35 17.87
N PRO A 32 -23.75 2.34 18.76
CA PRO A 32 -23.28 3.70 18.56
C PRO A 32 -21.74 3.78 18.49
N LEU A 33 -21.02 2.85 19.14
CA LEU A 33 -19.56 2.79 19.08
C LEU A 33 -19.08 2.29 17.72
N LYS A 34 -19.76 1.28 17.16
CA LYS A 34 -19.48 0.78 15.81
C LYS A 34 -19.68 1.88 14.77
N GLU A 35 -20.78 2.62 14.87
CA GLU A 35 -21.05 3.74 13.96
C GLU A 35 -19.99 4.85 14.10
N GLN A 36 -19.62 5.22 15.32
CA GLN A 36 -18.59 6.23 15.57
C GLN A 36 -17.24 5.83 14.97
N ARG A 37 -16.82 4.56 15.12
CA ARG A 37 -15.58 4.02 14.53
C ARG A 37 -15.61 4.09 13.01
N LEU A 38 -16.72 3.71 12.39
CA LEU A 38 -16.89 3.78 10.93
C LEU A 38 -16.80 5.22 10.42
N ARG A 39 -17.45 6.17 11.11
CA ARG A 39 -17.36 7.61 10.78
C ARG A 39 -15.93 8.13 10.89
N GLN A 40 -15.20 7.77 11.95
CA GLN A 40 -13.80 8.16 12.12
C GLN A 40 -12.89 7.54 11.04
N ALA A 41 -13.08 6.26 10.72
CA ALA A 41 -12.34 5.58 9.66
C ALA A 41 -12.58 6.24 8.29
N ALA A 42 -13.84 6.55 7.96
CA ALA A 42 -14.19 7.25 6.73
C ALA A 42 -13.57 8.67 6.67
N LYS A 43 -13.60 9.40 7.78
CA LYS A 43 -12.96 10.72 7.89
C LYS A 43 -11.45 10.62 7.64
N ARG A 44 -10.78 9.68 8.31
CA ARG A 44 -9.34 9.43 8.13
C ARG A 44 -9.00 9.08 6.68
N LYS A 45 -9.77 8.19 6.06
CA LYS A 45 -9.60 7.81 4.65
C LYS A 45 -9.69 9.03 3.73
N ARG A 46 -10.72 9.87 3.92
CA ARG A 46 -10.91 11.11 3.15
C ARG A 46 -9.74 12.09 3.32
N GLU A 47 -9.22 12.23 4.53
CA GLU A 47 -8.07 13.10 4.82
C GLU A 47 -6.80 12.62 4.13
N GLU A 48 -6.51 11.32 4.20
CA GLU A 48 -5.33 10.71 3.54
C GLU A 48 -5.42 10.79 2.01
N GLU A 49 -6.57 10.46 1.42
CA GLU A 49 -6.81 10.65 -0.01
C GLU A 49 -6.67 12.13 -0.43
N GLY A 50 -7.16 13.05 0.40
CA GLY A 50 -6.99 14.49 0.18
C GLY A 50 -5.52 14.93 0.22
N LYS A 51 -4.71 14.38 1.13
CA LYS A 51 -3.26 14.63 1.17
C LYS A 51 -2.58 14.11 -0.10
N ARG A 52 -2.94 12.91 -0.55
CA ARG A 52 -2.41 12.32 -1.80
C ARG A 52 -2.75 13.17 -3.01
N LYS A 53 -4.02 13.54 -3.21
CA LYS A 53 -4.44 14.43 -4.31
C LYS A 53 -3.70 15.77 -4.31
N ARG A 54 -3.49 16.38 -3.13
CA ARG A 54 -2.71 17.62 -3.01
C ARG A 54 -1.24 17.43 -3.39
N TYR A 55 -0.64 16.30 -3.00
CA TYR A 55 0.72 15.93 -3.39
C TYR A 55 0.83 15.75 -4.90
N GLU A 56 -0.05 14.94 -5.50
CA GLU A 56 -0.08 14.66 -6.94
C GLU A 56 -0.26 15.95 -7.74
N ALA A 57 -1.24 16.78 -7.37
CA ALA A 57 -1.45 18.07 -8.02
C ALA A 57 -0.22 19.00 -7.91
N ARG A 58 0.51 18.96 -6.79
CA ARG A 58 1.75 19.75 -6.62
C ARG A 58 2.87 19.26 -7.53
N VAL A 59 3.08 17.95 -7.64
CA VAL A 59 4.15 17.40 -8.49
C VAL A 59 3.82 17.54 -9.97
N VAL A 60 2.55 17.39 -10.37
CA VAL A 60 2.08 17.68 -11.73
C VAL A 60 2.34 19.16 -12.08
N ARG A 61 2.00 20.11 -11.20
CA ARG A 61 2.31 21.53 -11.41
C ARG A 61 3.82 21.77 -11.53
N LYS A 62 4.64 21.06 -10.77
CA LYS A 62 6.11 21.15 -10.88
C LYS A 62 6.58 20.64 -12.24
N ALA A 63 6.09 19.49 -12.71
CA ALA A 63 6.42 18.96 -14.03
C ALA A 63 6.08 19.94 -15.15
N LYS A 64 4.86 20.52 -15.11
CA LYS A 64 4.44 21.55 -16.07
C LYS A 64 5.36 22.75 -16.09
N ARG A 65 5.78 23.27 -14.92
CA ARG A 65 6.70 24.42 -14.83
C ARG A 65 8.09 24.11 -15.38
N GLU A 66 8.53 22.87 -15.30
CA GLU A 66 9.84 22.43 -15.81
C GLU A 66 9.77 21.91 -17.26
N GLY A 67 8.62 21.99 -17.93
CA GLY A 67 8.45 21.49 -19.30
C GLY A 67 8.54 19.97 -19.42
N ARG A 68 8.23 19.24 -18.34
CA ARG A 68 8.24 17.77 -18.30
C ARG A 68 6.83 17.20 -18.49
N PRO A 69 6.69 15.93 -18.93
CA PRO A 69 5.41 15.22 -18.93
C PRO A 69 4.73 15.27 -17.55
N GLU A 70 3.40 15.35 -17.51
CA GLU A 70 2.64 15.56 -16.26
C GLU A 70 2.89 14.47 -15.21
N ASP A 71 3.12 13.25 -15.68
CA ASP A 71 3.37 12.04 -14.90
C ASP A 71 4.84 11.83 -14.54
N TYR A 72 5.77 12.67 -15.04
CA TYR A 72 7.21 12.50 -14.86
C TYR A 72 7.61 12.24 -13.39
N TYR A 73 7.16 13.08 -12.46
CA TYR A 73 7.48 12.90 -11.03
C TYR A 73 6.62 11.86 -10.33
N LEU A 74 5.48 11.49 -10.90
CA LEU A 74 4.63 10.42 -10.37
C LEU A 74 5.22 9.05 -10.71
N ASN A 75 5.92 8.94 -11.83
CA ASN A 75 6.56 7.72 -12.30
C ASN A 75 8.02 7.61 -11.87
N LEU A 76 8.63 8.71 -11.40
CA LEU A 76 10.00 8.69 -10.91
C LEU A 76 10.13 7.69 -9.75
N GLY A 77 10.99 6.69 -9.90
CA GLY A 77 11.19 5.66 -8.90
C GLY A 77 10.13 4.55 -8.87
N ALA A 78 9.18 4.53 -9.81
CA ALA A 78 8.11 3.53 -9.88
C ALA A 78 8.55 2.23 -10.58
N GLU A 79 9.58 2.30 -11.43
CA GLU A 79 10.12 1.12 -12.12
C GLU A 79 10.61 0.07 -11.12
N VAL A 80 10.15 -1.16 -11.29
CA VAL A 80 10.52 -2.30 -10.44
C VAL A 80 12.01 -2.56 -10.63
N PRO A 81 12.81 -2.61 -9.55
CA PRO A 81 14.25 -2.83 -9.66
C PRO A 81 14.52 -4.24 -10.21
N SER A 82 15.42 -4.33 -11.20
CA SER A 82 15.84 -5.61 -11.75
C SER A 82 16.69 -6.40 -10.75
N VAL A 83 16.79 -7.72 -10.94
CA VAL A 83 17.61 -8.60 -10.09
C VAL A 83 19.07 -8.16 -10.11
N GLU A 84 19.58 -7.82 -11.29
CA GLU A 84 20.95 -7.36 -11.54
C GLU A 84 21.20 -6.05 -10.80
N LYS A 85 20.26 -5.11 -10.86
CA LYS A 85 20.40 -3.81 -10.21
C LYS A 85 20.43 -3.95 -8.69
N VAL A 86 19.55 -4.77 -8.12
CA VAL A 86 19.56 -5.03 -6.67
C VAL A 86 20.86 -5.73 -6.27
N LYS A 87 21.35 -6.67 -7.07
CA LYS A 87 22.63 -7.34 -6.81
C LYS A 87 23.80 -6.35 -6.84
N GLU A 88 23.90 -5.51 -7.87
CA GLU A 88 24.90 -4.44 -7.98
C GLU A 88 24.93 -3.58 -6.70
N LEU A 89 23.77 -3.09 -6.27
CA LEU A 89 23.64 -2.25 -5.07
C LEU A 89 23.91 -3.01 -3.76
N LYS A 90 23.62 -4.32 -3.71
CA LYS A 90 23.97 -5.19 -2.56
C LYS A 90 25.47 -5.43 -2.46
N ASP A 91 26.17 -5.50 -3.59
CA ASP A 91 27.60 -5.76 -3.64
C ASP A 91 28.43 -4.48 -3.40
N MET A 92 27.83 -3.29 -3.49
CA MET A 92 28.50 -2.04 -3.14
C MET A 92 28.98 -2.03 -1.68
N VAL A 93 30.25 -1.65 -1.48
CA VAL A 93 30.85 -1.50 -0.14
C VAL A 93 30.26 -0.32 0.60
N ASP A 94 30.08 0.81 -0.10
CA ASP A 94 29.46 2.00 0.45
C ASP A 94 27.93 1.90 0.35
N LYS A 95 27.30 1.64 1.51
CA LYS A 95 25.84 1.49 1.62
C LYS A 95 25.09 2.82 1.54
N ASP A 96 25.73 3.93 1.88
CA ASP A 96 25.11 5.25 1.76
C ASP A 96 25.03 5.66 0.29
N ALA A 97 26.11 5.42 -0.47
CA ALA A 97 26.09 5.61 -1.91
C ALA A 97 25.06 4.71 -2.61
N ALA A 98 24.95 3.44 -2.20
CA ALA A 98 23.92 2.54 -2.72
C ALA A 98 22.50 3.06 -2.44
N PHE A 99 22.26 3.60 -1.25
CA PHE A 99 20.97 4.17 -0.88
C PHE A 99 20.64 5.44 -1.67
N ASP A 100 21.62 6.27 -2.01
CA ASP A 100 21.39 7.47 -2.83
C ASP A 100 21.07 7.12 -4.29
N ILE A 101 21.73 6.10 -4.86
CA ILE A 101 21.34 5.54 -6.17
C ILE A 101 19.90 5.00 -6.10
N TRP A 102 19.58 4.25 -5.05
CA TRP A 102 18.22 3.74 -4.85
C TRP A 102 17.16 4.84 -4.78
N LYS A 103 17.39 5.92 -4.05
CA LYS A 103 16.44 7.05 -3.98
C LYS A 103 16.21 7.69 -5.35
N LYS A 104 17.26 7.75 -6.18
CA LYS A 104 17.16 8.36 -7.50
C LYS A 104 16.29 7.52 -8.43
N ASP A 105 16.53 6.21 -8.45
CA ASP A 105 16.01 5.32 -9.49
C ASP A 105 14.80 4.49 -9.05
N HIS A 106 14.65 4.24 -7.73
CA HIS A 106 13.63 3.34 -7.15
C HIS A 106 13.02 3.88 -5.84
N SER A 107 12.90 5.21 -5.67
CA SER A 107 12.41 5.83 -4.42
C SER A 107 11.00 5.42 -3.98
N GLN A 108 10.19 4.83 -4.86
CA GLN A 108 8.87 4.33 -4.49
C GLN A 108 8.92 2.91 -3.90
N HIS A 109 10.03 2.20 -4.09
CA HIS A 109 10.24 0.83 -3.60
C HIS A 109 10.89 0.81 -2.22
N CYS A 110 10.50 -0.15 -1.39
CA CYS A 110 10.97 -0.24 -0.02
C CYS A 110 12.40 -0.76 0.03
N TYR A 111 13.36 0.11 0.40
CA TYR A 111 14.76 -0.29 0.55
C TYR A 111 14.93 -1.51 1.48
N ASN A 112 14.30 -1.51 2.66
CA ASN A 112 14.43 -2.63 3.59
C ASN A 112 13.85 -3.95 3.05
N PHE A 113 12.82 -3.89 2.21
CA PHE A 113 12.28 -5.11 1.58
C PHE A 113 13.34 -5.78 0.70
N HIS A 114 14.13 -5.00 -0.04
CA HIS A 114 15.13 -5.54 -0.96
C HIS A 114 16.49 -5.83 -0.31
N PHE A 115 16.91 -5.04 0.69
CA PHE A 115 18.29 -5.04 1.20
C PHE A 115 18.46 -5.54 2.64
N ALA A 116 17.43 -5.50 3.49
CA ALA A 116 17.57 -5.91 4.89
C ALA A 116 17.50 -7.44 5.03
N GLU A 117 18.36 -8.02 5.88
CA GLU A 117 18.23 -9.41 6.29
C GLU A 117 16.90 -9.60 7.05
N GLY A 118 16.04 -10.47 6.53
CA GLY A 118 14.68 -10.67 7.04
C GLY A 118 13.62 -9.72 6.47
N GLY A 119 13.97 -8.85 5.51
CA GLY A 119 13.02 -8.03 4.76
C GLY A 119 12.36 -6.90 5.56
N CYS A 120 11.28 -6.33 5.01
CA CYS A 120 10.59 -5.20 5.61
C CYS A 120 9.63 -5.63 6.74
N GLN A 121 9.94 -5.26 7.97
CA GLN A 121 9.12 -5.55 9.17
C GLN A 121 7.72 -4.91 9.18
N ARG A 122 7.47 -3.92 8.31
CA ARG A 122 6.17 -3.25 8.22
C ARG A 122 5.16 -3.99 7.35
N ASP A 123 5.61 -4.94 6.53
CA ASP A 123 4.78 -5.73 5.60
C ASP A 123 3.72 -4.84 4.90
N ARG A 124 2.43 -5.17 5.02
CA ARG A 124 1.30 -4.46 4.40
C ARG A 124 1.07 -3.03 4.93
N ALA A 125 1.73 -2.64 6.02
CA ALA A 125 1.69 -1.28 6.55
C ALA A 125 2.83 -0.39 6.02
N CYS A 126 3.70 -0.91 5.14
CA CYS A 126 4.76 -0.09 4.53
C CYS A 126 4.19 0.95 3.57
N ALA A 127 4.72 2.17 3.63
CA ALA A 127 4.34 3.27 2.73
C ALA A 127 5.01 3.20 1.35
N PHE A 128 5.96 2.26 1.19
CA PHE A 128 6.72 2.03 -0.04
C PHE A 128 6.31 0.69 -0.64
N LEU A 129 6.43 0.55 -1.96
CA LEU A 129 6.08 -0.64 -2.70
C LEU A 129 6.98 -1.82 -2.29
N HIS A 130 6.36 -2.95 -1.98
CA HIS A 130 7.01 -4.26 -1.87
C HIS A 130 6.72 -5.00 -3.17
N ALA A 131 7.53 -4.74 -4.20
CA ALA A 131 7.42 -5.43 -5.47
C ALA A 131 8.56 -6.45 -5.55
N ASP A 132 8.23 -7.71 -5.84
CA ASP A 132 9.27 -8.69 -6.15
C ASP A 132 10.02 -8.26 -7.41
N GLN A 133 11.31 -8.57 -7.45
CA GLN A 133 12.14 -8.29 -8.61
C GLN A 133 11.50 -8.95 -9.82
N ALA A 134 11.20 -8.17 -10.86
CA ALA A 134 10.76 -8.76 -12.11
C ALA A 134 11.90 -9.63 -12.63
N MET A 135 11.71 -10.95 -12.68
CA MET A 135 12.47 -11.73 -13.64
C MET A 135 12.09 -11.17 -15.00
N GLU A 136 13.06 -10.72 -15.81
CA GLU A 136 12.82 -10.48 -17.23
C GLU A 136 11.99 -11.66 -17.73
N SER A 137 10.79 -11.37 -18.21
CA SER A 137 9.88 -12.40 -18.69
C SER A 137 10.64 -13.19 -19.75
N VAL A 138 11.03 -14.42 -19.43
CA VAL A 138 11.44 -15.39 -20.43
C VAL A 138 10.25 -15.48 -21.36
N ALA A 139 10.38 -14.87 -22.54
CA ALA A 139 9.39 -14.94 -23.59
C ALA A 139 9.23 -16.42 -23.92
N TYR A 140 8.19 -17.05 -23.39
CA TYR A 140 7.70 -18.31 -23.91
C TYR A 140 7.10 -17.97 -25.27
N GLY A 141 7.94 -18.08 -26.31
CA GLY A 141 7.51 -18.17 -27.70
C GLY A 141 6.88 -19.51 -28.01
#